data_AF-A0A943MNI5-F1
#
_entry.id   AF-A0A943MNI5-F1
#
_cell.length_a   1.000
_cell.length_b   1.000
_cell.length_c   1.000
_cell.angle_alpha   90.00
_cell.angle_beta   90.00
_cell.angle_gamma   90.00
#
_symmetry.space_group_name_H-M   'P 1'
#
loop_
_entity.id
_entity.type
_entity.pdbx_description
1 polymer ?
#
loop_
_entity_poly.entity_id
_entity_poly.type
_entity_poly.pdbx_seq_one_letter_code
_entity_poly.pdbx_strand_id
1 'polypeptide(L)'
;MSDVIRVFVEKKPGFDVEAQHMKADLVENLGMPVEDLKLLNRYDISGLSREEFEAARGTIFSEPNVDTVYDEEYPLPEGYSIFAMEYLPGQYDQRADSAAQCVQLLTQGERPQVVTARVIALKGNLDQEKLEKIQNYLVNPVESRLASLDKPESLDMQADVPPDVARVTGFISWSTEEMTAYYEKMGFAMTLEDLLFCRDYFKKDEHRDPSVTELRVIDTYWSDHCRHTTFSTRLEHIKIVEGALSEAIEGALQAYYEARREVYGENTDRPVSLMDMAVIGMKLLRKRGQIPDLDLSDEINACSIEVPVTIDGKEEKWLVQFKNETHNHPTEIEPFGGAATCL
;
A
#
# COMPACT_ATOMS: atom_id res chain seq x y z
N MET A 1 -23.70 7.59 26.59
CA MET A 1 -23.75 7.93 25.16
C MET A 1 -22.85 9.13 25.02
N SER A 2 -21.69 8.95 24.40
CA SER A 2 -20.78 10.05 24.13
C SER A 2 -21.36 10.87 22.99
N ASP A 3 -21.72 12.13 23.24
CA ASP A 3 -22.18 13.02 22.18
C ASP A 3 -21.01 13.25 21.20
N VAL A 4 -21.27 13.03 19.92
CA VAL A 4 -20.33 13.40 18.86
C VAL A 4 -20.26 14.92 18.80
N ILE A 5 -19.08 15.51 18.76
CA ILE A 5 -18.84 16.94 18.52
C ILE A 5 -18.37 17.12 17.08
N ARG A 6 -18.93 18.09 16.37
CA ARG A 6 -18.57 18.36 14.97
C ARG A 6 -17.91 19.73 14.84
N VAL A 7 -16.81 19.80 14.10
CA VAL A 7 -16.16 21.06 13.76
C VAL A 7 -15.71 21.09 12.31
N PHE A 8 -15.93 22.23 11.64
CA PHE A 8 -15.47 22.50 10.30
C PHE A 8 -14.36 23.55 10.33
N VAL A 9 -13.32 23.33 9.53
CA VAL A 9 -12.15 24.21 9.47
C VAL A 9 -11.87 24.57 8.02
N GLU A 10 -12.03 25.85 7.69
CA GLU A 10 -11.81 26.43 6.37
C GLU A 10 -10.56 27.31 6.40
N LYS A 11 -9.67 27.20 5.41
CA LYS A 11 -8.56 28.16 5.25
C LYS A 11 -9.12 29.54 4.87
N LYS A 12 -8.64 30.60 5.53
CA LYS A 12 -9.01 31.99 5.22
C LYS A 12 -8.57 32.36 3.80
N PRO A 13 -9.27 33.31 3.14
CA PRO A 13 -8.86 33.84 1.85
C PRO A 13 -7.39 34.30 1.86
N GLY A 14 -6.61 33.81 0.89
CA GLY A 14 -5.17 34.07 0.78
C GLY A 14 -4.28 32.97 1.38
N PHE A 15 -4.85 32.04 2.16
CA PHE A 15 -4.19 30.83 2.64
C PHE A 15 -4.80 29.54 2.06
N ASP A 16 -5.90 29.67 1.32
CA ASP A 16 -6.70 28.61 0.70
C ASP A 16 -6.10 28.07 -0.61
N VAL A 17 -4.77 27.91 -0.66
CA VAL A 17 -4.01 27.48 -1.84
C VAL A 17 -4.54 26.17 -2.42
N GLU A 18 -4.85 25.21 -1.56
CA GLU A 18 -5.39 23.91 -1.96
C GLU A 18 -6.76 24.03 -2.64
N ALA A 19 -7.65 24.90 -2.10
CA ALA A 19 -8.95 25.15 -2.70
C ALA A 19 -8.80 25.79 -4.09
N GLN A 20 -7.87 26.74 -4.24
CA GLN A 20 -7.61 27.40 -5.51
C GLN A 20 -6.99 26.44 -6.54
N HIS A 21 -6.07 25.55 -6.14
CA HIS A 21 -5.53 24.52 -7.03
C HIS A 21 -6.61 23.53 -7.48
N MET A 22 -7.44 23.05 -6.56
CA MET A 22 -8.56 22.16 -6.89
C MET A 22 -9.54 22.83 -7.85
N LYS A 23 -9.86 24.10 -7.63
CA LYS A 23 -10.71 24.89 -8.55
C LYS A 23 -10.07 24.99 -9.94
N ALA A 24 -8.80 25.35 -10.01
CA ALA A 24 -8.08 25.48 -11.27
C ALA A 24 -8.08 24.15 -12.03
N ASP A 25 -7.84 23.03 -11.36
CA ASP A 25 -7.88 21.69 -11.94
C ASP A 25 -9.27 21.32 -12.50
N LEU A 26 -10.34 21.60 -11.74
CA LEU A 26 -11.72 21.38 -12.22
C LEU A 26 -12.08 22.25 -13.44
N VAL A 27 -11.56 23.48 -13.50
CA VAL A 27 -11.84 24.40 -14.62
C VAL A 27 -11.00 24.04 -15.85
N GLU A 28 -9.69 23.84 -15.67
CA GLU A 28 -8.72 23.70 -16.74
C GLU A 28 -8.70 22.28 -17.31
N ASN A 29 -8.69 21.26 -16.44
CA ASN A 29 -8.57 19.86 -16.86
C ASN A 29 -9.94 19.19 -17.04
N LEU A 30 -10.89 19.42 -16.13
CA LEU A 30 -12.22 18.82 -16.23
C LEU A 30 -13.21 19.64 -17.08
N GLY A 31 -12.89 20.92 -17.35
CA GLY A 31 -13.69 21.83 -18.17
C GLY A 31 -14.99 22.29 -17.50
N MET A 32 -15.04 22.34 -16.17
CA MET A 32 -16.26 22.67 -15.41
C MET A 32 -16.40 24.18 -15.17
N PRO A 33 -17.63 24.74 -15.21
CA PRO A 33 -17.87 26.16 -15.01
C PRO A 33 -17.91 26.52 -13.50
N VAL A 34 -16.84 26.22 -12.77
CA VAL A 34 -16.69 26.53 -11.34
C VAL A 34 -16.22 27.97 -11.16
N GLU A 35 -17.08 28.82 -10.60
CA GLU A 35 -16.80 30.23 -10.31
C GLU A 35 -16.06 30.41 -8.98
N ASP A 36 -16.39 29.60 -7.97
CA ASP A 36 -15.73 29.58 -6.67
C ASP A 36 -15.75 28.19 -6.05
N LEU A 37 -14.74 27.91 -5.21
CA LEU A 37 -14.60 26.66 -4.49
C LEU A 37 -14.13 26.95 -3.07
N LYS A 38 -14.85 26.41 -2.09
CA LYS A 38 -14.47 26.39 -0.69
C LYS A 38 -14.18 24.96 -0.27
N LEU A 39 -13.08 24.78 0.44
CA LEU A 39 -12.62 23.50 0.93
C LEU A 39 -12.50 23.57 2.46
N LEU A 40 -13.16 22.62 3.13
CA LEU A 40 -13.12 22.51 4.58
C LEU A 40 -12.71 21.12 5.01
N ASN A 41 -12.04 21.04 6.14
CA ASN A 41 -11.89 19.79 6.88
C ASN A 41 -13.02 19.72 7.92
N ARG A 42 -13.83 18.66 7.86
CA ARG A 42 -14.81 18.31 8.89
C ARG A 42 -14.17 17.27 9.81
N TYR A 43 -14.26 17.51 11.11
CA TYR A 43 -13.90 16.55 12.15
C TYR A 43 -15.17 16.19 12.91
N ASP A 44 -15.43 14.89 13.01
CA ASP A 44 -16.40 14.33 13.94
C ASP A 44 -15.61 13.65 15.07
N ILE A 45 -15.90 14.02 16.32
CA ILE A 45 -15.07 13.69 17.47
C ILE A 45 -15.95 13.10 18.57
N SER A 46 -15.51 12.00 19.18
CA SER A 46 -16.16 11.36 20.32
C SER A 46 -15.15 11.10 21.43
N GLY A 47 -15.61 11.14 22.68
CA GLY A 47 -14.76 10.88 23.86
C GLY A 47 -14.03 12.11 24.41
N LEU A 48 -14.51 13.33 24.13
CA LEU A 48 -14.01 14.56 24.74
C LEU A 48 -15.09 15.27 25.56
N SER A 49 -14.69 15.86 26.68
CA SER A 49 -15.50 16.87 27.38
C SER A 49 -15.54 18.18 26.59
N ARG A 50 -16.48 19.07 26.92
CA ARG A 50 -16.57 20.38 26.25
C ARG A 50 -15.32 21.21 26.55
N GLU A 51 -14.80 21.18 27.77
CA GLU A 51 -13.60 21.91 28.16
C GLU A 51 -12.36 21.45 27.38
N GLU A 52 -12.18 20.13 27.21
CA GLU A 52 -11.08 19.56 26.42
C GLU A 52 -11.20 19.91 24.94
N PHE A 53 -12.42 19.85 24.40
CA PHE A 53 -12.68 20.27 23.02
C PHE A 53 -12.30 21.74 22.79
N GLU A 54 -12.72 22.66 23.68
CA GLU A 54 -12.38 24.08 23.54
C GLU A 54 -10.86 24.32 23.59
N ALA A 55 -10.12 23.57 24.42
CA ALA A 55 -8.67 23.65 24.48
C ALA A 55 -8.00 23.15 23.18
N ALA A 56 -8.52 22.07 22.59
CA ALA A 56 -8.01 21.48 21.36
C ALA A 56 -8.43 22.26 20.09
N ARG A 57 -9.58 22.92 20.12
CA ARG A 57 -10.21 23.60 18.96
C ARG A 57 -9.26 24.56 18.26
N GLY A 58 -8.60 25.44 19.02
CA GLY A 58 -7.72 26.49 18.51
C GLY A 58 -6.24 26.13 18.43
N THR A 59 -5.88 24.87 18.74
CA THR A 59 -4.48 24.43 18.83
C THR A 59 -4.19 23.19 18.01
N ILE A 60 -5.11 22.24 17.98
CA ILE A 60 -4.97 20.96 17.28
C ILE A 60 -5.83 20.93 16.00
N PHE A 61 -7.11 21.27 16.11
CA PHE A 61 -8.02 21.18 14.96
C PHE A 61 -7.87 22.34 13.98
N SER A 62 -7.36 23.49 14.44
CA SER A 62 -7.19 24.68 13.62
C SER A 62 -5.97 25.49 14.00
N GLU A 63 -5.50 26.29 13.06
CA GLU A 63 -4.48 27.32 13.23
C GLU A 63 -5.14 28.71 13.18
N PRO A 64 -5.33 29.39 14.33
CA PRO A 64 -6.16 30.60 14.42
C PRO A 64 -5.79 31.74 13.47
N ASN A 65 -4.52 31.82 13.07
CA ASN A 65 -4.02 32.85 12.16
C ASN A 65 -4.53 32.65 10.73
N VAL A 66 -4.68 31.39 10.29
CA VAL A 66 -4.94 31.05 8.89
C VAL A 66 -6.29 30.35 8.68
N ASP A 67 -6.95 29.89 9.74
CA ASP A 67 -8.19 29.13 9.66
C ASP A 67 -9.40 29.88 10.23
N THR A 68 -10.56 29.63 9.62
CA THR A 68 -11.88 29.95 10.15
C THR A 68 -12.52 28.64 10.62
N VAL A 69 -13.07 28.66 11.83
CA VAL A 69 -13.63 27.48 12.48
C VAL A 69 -15.12 27.65 12.71
N TYR A 70 -15.91 26.66 12.31
CA TYR A 70 -17.36 26.60 12.48
C TYR A 70 -17.73 25.40 13.33
N ASP A 71 -18.44 25.62 14.42
CA ASP A 71 -18.86 24.56 15.33
C ASP A 71 -20.23 24.05 14.92
N GLU A 72 -20.40 22.72 14.94
CA GLU A 72 -21.64 21.98 14.69
C GLU A 72 -22.20 22.09 13.26
N GLU A 73 -22.32 23.29 12.71
CA GLU A 73 -22.90 23.58 11.41
C GLU A 73 -22.00 24.51 10.58
N TYR A 74 -21.94 24.24 9.28
CA TYR A 74 -21.30 25.13 8.32
C TYR A 74 -22.36 25.96 7.60
N PRO A 75 -22.37 27.31 7.73
CA PRO A 75 -23.33 28.17 7.06
C PRO A 75 -23.00 28.27 5.58
N LEU A 76 -23.57 27.36 4.78
CA LEU A 76 -23.36 27.31 3.34
C LEU A 76 -23.78 28.64 2.69
N PRO A 77 -22.88 29.34 1.98
CA PRO A 77 -23.24 30.58 1.29
C PRO A 77 -24.27 30.32 0.19
N GLU A 78 -25.13 31.31 -0.07
CA GLU A 78 -26.17 31.21 -1.07
C GLU A 78 -25.60 30.96 -2.48
N GLY A 79 -26.22 30.04 -3.22
CA GLY A 79 -25.81 29.65 -4.57
C GLY A 79 -24.67 28.64 -4.64
N TYR A 80 -24.26 28.04 -3.52
CA TYR A 80 -23.29 26.94 -3.50
C TYR A 80 -24.00 25.58 -3.43
N SER A 81 -23.41 24.59 -4.10
CA SER A 81 -23.69 23.17 -3.93
C SER A 81 -22.60 22.56 -3.06
N ILE A 82 -22.96 21.62 -2.18
CA ILE A 82 -22.03 21.03 -1.20
C ILE A 82 -22.05 19.50 -1.27
N PHE A 83 -20.88 18.90 -1.12
CA PHE A 83 -20.75 17.47 -0.84
C PHE A 83 -19.50 17.24 0.03
N ALA A 84 -19.38 16.04 0.57
CA ALA A 84 -18.23 15.64 1.37
C ALA A 84 -17.67 14.31 0.86
N MET A 85 -16.37 14.12 1.07
CA MET A 85 -15.70 12.86 0.80
C MET A 85 -14.83 12.46 1.99
N GLU A 86 -14.79 11.16 2.27
CA GLU A 86 -14.04 10.57 3.38
C GLU A 86 -13.29 9.34 2.88
N TYR A 87 -12.27 8.92 3.62
CA TYR A 87 -11.58 7.67 3.34
C TYR A 87 -12.51 6.46 3.47
N LEU A 88 -12.23 5.40 2.71
CA LEU A 88 -12.95 4.13 2.85
C LEU A 88 -12.80 3.56 4.27
N PRO A 89 -13.81 2.87 4.81
CA PRO A 89 -13.69 2.20 6.10
C PRO A 89 -12.48 1.26 6.13
N GLY A 90 -11.62 1.40 7.15
CA GLY A 90 -10.40 0.62 7.32
C GLY A 90 -9.15 1.21 6.63
N GLN A 91 -9.31 2.22 5.79
CA GLN A 91 -8.18 2.99 5.25
C GLN A 91 -7.58 3.86 6.36
N TYR A 92 -6.24 3.98 6.38
CA TYR A 92 -5.56 4.80 7.37
C TYR A 92 -5.74 6.30 7.07
N ASP A 93 -6.47 6.99 7.94
CA ASP A 93 -6.63 8.45 7.91
C ASP A 93 -5.57 9.09 8.81
N GLN A 94 -4.46 9.55 8.20
CA GLN A 94 -3.36 10.18 8.92
C GLN A 94 -3.82 11.46 9.67
N ARG A 95 -4.79 12.20 9.14
CA ARG A 95 -5.27 13.45 9.76
C ARG A 95 -6.09 13.15 11.01
N ALA A 96 -7.03 12.20 10.92
CA ALA A 96 -7.77 11.71 12.08
C ALA A 96 -6.84 11.16 13.16
N ASP A 97 -5.90 10.31 12.76
CA ASP A 97 -4.96 9.65 13.67
C ASP A 97 -4.08 10.67 14.40
N SER A 98 -3.50 11.62 13.65
CA SER A 98 -2.67 12.70 14.20
C SER A 98 -3.47 13.62 15.13
N ALA A 99 -4.68 14.02 14.74
CA ALA A 99 -5.54 14.84 15.59
C ALA A 99 -5.86 14.13 16.91
N ALA A 100 -6.22 12.85 16.86
CA ALA A 100 -6.49 12.06 18.05
C ALA A 100 -5.27 11.93 18.99
N GLN A 101 -4.07 11.69 18.43
CA GLN A 101 -2.83 11.65 19.21
C GLN A 101 -2.49 13.00 19.86
N CYS A 102 -2.60 14.09 19.09
CA CYS A 102 -2.34 15.43 19.60
C CYS A 102 -3.32 15.84 20.71
N VAL A 103 -4.61 15.49 20.58
CA VAL A 103 -5.58 15.71 21.65
C VAL A 103 -5.22 14.90 22.88
N GLN A 104 -4.86 13.62 22.74
CA GLN A 104 -4.42 12.78 23.85
C GLN A 104 -3.23 13.40 24.62
N LEU A 105 -2.25 13.95 23.90
CA LEU A 105 -1.11 14.64 24.50
C LEU A 105 -1.51 15.92 25.23
N LEU A 106 -2.43 16.70 24.65
CA LEU A 106 -2.93 17.94 25.23
C LEU A 106 -3.74 17.69 26.52
N THR A 107 -4.62 16.69 26.51
CA THR A 107 -5.51 16.37 27.63
C THR A 107 -4.85 15.49 28.69
N GLN A 108 -3.80 14.75 28.31
CA GLN A 108 -3.19 13.68 29.11
C GLN A 108 -4.21 12.60 29.51
N GLY A 109 -5.28 12.45 28.70
CA GLY A 109 -6.38 11.55 28.94
C GLY A 109 -6.39 10.33 28.02
N GLU A 110 -7.56 9.71 27.91
CA GLU A 110 -7.81 8.68 26.91
C GLU A 110 -7.78 9.25 25.50
N ARG A 111 -7.41 8.42 24.53
CA ARG A 111 -7.36 8.82 23.13
C ARG A 111 -8.79 8.98 22.58
N PRO A 112 -9.19 10.16 22.07
CA PRO A 112 -10.51 10.32 21.50
C PRO A 112 -10.63 9.59 20.15
N GLN A 113 -11.87 9.28 19.77
CA GLN A 113 -12.17 8.88 18.40
C GLN A 113 -12.32 10.14 17.55
N VAL A 114 -11.64 10.16 16.40
CA VAL A 114 -11.74 11.24 15.42
C VAL A 114 -11.96 10.61 14.05
N VAL A 115 -12.92 11.13 13.30
CA VAL A 115 -13.14 10.81 11.89
C VAL A 115 -13.10 12.11 11.10
N THR A 116 -12.46 12.11 9.93
CA THR A 116 -12.41 13.31 9.08
C THR A 116 -13.08 13.11 7.74
N ALA A 117 -13.59 14.22 7.21
CA ALA A 117 -14.07 14.31 5.85
C ALA A 117 -13.64 15.64 5.23
N ARG A 118 -13.39 15.65 3.93
CA ARG A 118 -13.19 16.86 3.15
C ARG A 118 -14.52 17.33 2.61
N VAL A 119 -14.91 18.53 2.95
CA VAL A 119 -16.17 19.15 2.52
C VAL A 119 -15.85 20.15 1.43
N ILE A 120 -16.48 19.98 0.27
CA ILE A 120 -16.29 20.84 -0.90
C ILE A 120 -17.62 21.57 -1.14
N ALA A 121 -17.56 22.90 -1.13
CA ALA A 121 -18.67 23.76 -1.54
C ALA A 121 -18.29 24.50 -2.84
N LEU A 122 -19.11 24.35 -3.87
CA LEU A 122 -18.88 24.84 -5.21
C LEU A 122 -19.93 25.86 -5.61
N LYS A 123 -19.50 26.96 -6.22
CA LYS A 123 -20.38 27.93 -6.87
C LYS A 123 -20.16 27.90 -8.37
N GLY A 124 -21.24 27.96 -9.13
CA GLY A 124 -21.21 28.06 -10.59
C GLY A 124 -22.49 27.50 -11.21
N ASN A 125 -22.55 27.49 -12.55
CA ASN A 125 -23.67 26.89 -13.28
C ASN A 125 -23.55 25.36 -13.33
N LEU A 126 -23.75 24.73 -12.17
CA LEU A 126 -23.57 23.31 -11.92
C LEU A 126 -24.94 22.64 -11.75
N ASP A 127 -25.39 21.95 -12.79
CA ASP A 127 -26.51 21.02 -12.69
C ASP A 127 -26.04 19.69 -12.07
N GLN A 128 -27.00 18.79 -11.83
CA GLN A 128 -26.73 17.51 -11.19
C GLN A 128 -25.68 16.67 -11.95
N GLU A 129 -25.74 16.66 -13.28
CA GLU A 129 -24.79 15.91 -14.12
C GLU A 129 -23.35 16.45 -13.98
N LYS A 130 -23.18 17.78 -13.98
CA LYS A 130 -21.86 18.38 -13.74
C LYS A 130 -21.35 18.11 -12.33
N LEU A 131 -22.23 18.14 -11.31
CA LEU A 131 -21.85 17.82 -9.94
C LEU A 131 -21.39 16.36 -9.82
N GLU A 132 -22.10 15.41 -10.42
CA GLU A 132 -21.69 14.00 -10.45
C GLU A 132 -20.36 13.81 -11.16
N LYS A 133 -20.13 14.53 -12.27
CA LYS A 133 -18.83 14.51 -12.96
C LYS A 133 -17.69 15.03 -12.08
N ILE A 134 -17.92 16.10 -11.32
CA ILE A 134 -16.94 16.63 -10.37
C ILE A 134 -16.69 15.63 -9.22
N GLN A 135 -17.75 15.04 -8.66
CA GLN A 135 -17.64 14.02 -7.61
C GLN A 135 -16.83 12.82 -8.08
N ASN A 136 -17.11 12.27 -9.26
CA ASN A 136 -16.37 11.15 -9.82
C ASN A 136 -14.90 11.48 -10.16
N TYR A 137 -14.60 12.76 -10.41
CA TYR A 137 -13.25 13.21 -10.68
C TYR A 137 -12.43 13.38 -9.39
N LEU A 138 -13.04 13.90 -8.32
CA LEU A 138 -12.36 14.16 -7.05
C LEU A 138 -12.34 12.96 -6.10
N VAL A 139 -13.34 12.08 -6.17
CA VAL A 139 -13.43 10.88 -5.31
C VAL A 139 -12.73 9.73 -6.01
N ASN A 140 -11.51 9.43 -5.59
CA ASN A 140 -10.80 8.24 -6.01
C ASN A 140 -11.39 7.01 -5.30
N PRO A 141 -12.02 6.07 -6.02
CA PRO A 141 -12.74 4.94 -5.43
C PRO A 141 -11.83 3.90 -4.78
N VAL A 142 -10.51 3.98 -5.00
CA VAL A 142 -9.53 3.11 -4.34
C VAL A 142 -9.29 3.55 -2.89
N GLU A 143 -9.39 4.85 -2.60
CA GLU A 143 -9.04 5.41 -1.28
C GLU A 143 -10.23 6.02 -0.54
N SER A 144 -11.22 6.54 -1.26
CA SER A 144 -12.24 7.43 -0.71
C SER A 144 -13.64 7.14 -1.26
N ARG A 145 -14.64 7.69 -0.58
CA ARG A 145 -16.05 7.65 -0.96
C ARG A 145 -16.73 8.97 -0.62
N LEU A 146 -17.93 9.18 -1.15
CA LEU A 146 -18.81 10.25 -0.67
C LEU A 146 -19.21 10.01 0.78
N ALA A 147 -19.08 11.05 1.60
CA ALA A 147 -19.47 11.05 3.00
C ALA A 147 -20.87 11.65 3.16
N SER A 148 -21.65 11.13 4.11
CA SER A 148 -22.91 11.79 4.49
C SER A 148 -22.60 13.17 5.08
N LEU A 149 -23.43 14.17 4.76
CA LEU A 149 -23.37 15.48 5.40
C LEU A 149 -24.04 15.47 6.79
N ASP A 150 -24.89 14.49 7.06
CA ASP A 150 -25.55 14.35 8.35
C ASP A 150 -24.53 14.07 9.46
N LYS A 151 -24.86 14.49 10.67
CA LYS A 151 -24.03 14.25 11.84
C LYS A 151 -24.26 12.82 12.34
N PRO A 152 -23.21 11.99 12.46
CA PRO A 152 -23.38 10.64 12.99
C PRO A 152 -23.75 10.72 14.47
N GLU A 153 -24.61 9.79 14.91
CA GLU A 153 -24.99 9.68 16.33
C GLU A 153 -23.87 9.06 17.18
N SER A 154 -23.02 8.22 16.58
CA SER A 154 -21.85 7.62 17.22
C SER A 154 -20.74 7.39 16.19
N LEU A 155 -19.50 7.38 16.69
CA LEU A 155 -18.30 7.00 15.93
C LEU A 155 -17.84 5.56 16.23
N ASP A 156 -18.54 4.86 17.11
CA ASP A 156 -18.25 3.45 17.38
C ASP A 156 -18.49 2.62 16.12
N MET A 157 -17.43 1.96 15.64
CA MET A 157 -17.59 0.94 14.63
C MET A 157 -18.34 -0.25 15.25
N GLN A 158 -19.55 -0.51 14.76
CA GLN A 158 -20.22 -1.79 15.00
C GLN A 158 -19.44 -2.87 14.24
N ALA A 159 -18.46 -3.48 14.89
CA ALA A 159 -17.77 -4.63 14.35
C ALA A 159 -18.68 -5.85 14.50
N ASP A 160 -19.19 -6.35 13.38
CA ASP A 160 -19.80 -7.68 13.34
C ASP A 160 -18.73 -8.72 13.73
N VAL A 161 -19.10 -9.68 14.57
CA VAL A 161 -18.20 -10.80 14.89
C VAL A 161 -17.93 -11.57 13.59
N PRO A 162 -16.67 -11.67 13.13
CA PRO A 162 -16.38 -12.33 11.88
C PRO A 162 -16.74 -13.82 11.97
N PRO A 163 -17.26 -14.43 10.88
CA PRO A 163 -17.54 -15.86 10.87
C PRO A 163 -16.26 -16.69 10.93
N ASP A 164 -16.39 -17.95 11.34
CA ASP A 164 -15.29 -18.92 11.30
C ASP A 164 -14.74 -19.09 9.87
N VAL A 165 -13.45 -19.41 9.75
CA VAL A 165 -12.80 -19.64 8.46
C VAL A 165 -13.47 -20.78 7.70
N ALA A 166 -13.96 -20.47 6.51
CA ALA A 166 -14.64 -21.45 5.66
C ALA A 166 -13.71 -22.58 5.22
N ARG A 167 -14.26 -23.81 5.19
CA ARG A 167 -13.64 -24.97 4.54
C ARG A 167 -14.08 -25.10 3.09
N VAL A 168 -13.20 -25.60 2.25
CA VAL A 168 -13.46 -25.87 0.84
C VAL A 168 -14.03 -27.29 0.71
N THR A 169 -15.28 -27.45 1.12
CA THR A 169 -15.92 -28.78 1.21
C THR A 169 -15.96 -29.49 -0.15
N GLY A 170 -15.47 -30.72 -0.18
CA GLY A 170 -15.41 -31.56 -1.38
C GLY A 170 -14.12 -31.45 -2.18
N PHE A 171 -13.21 -30.52 -1.81
CA PHE A 171 -11.95 -30.26 -2.50
C PHE A 171 -11.19 -31.52 -2.87
N ILE A 172 -10.96 -32.43 -1.91
CA ILE A 172 -10.15 -33.65 -2.14
C ILE A 172 -10.80 -34.67 -3.09
N SER A 173 -12.08 -34.48 -3.41
CA SER A 173 -12.87 -35.34 -4.31
C SER A 173 -13.12 -34.74 -5.70
N TRP A 174 -12.78 -33.46 -5.89
CA TRP A 174 -13.09 -32.75 -7.12
C TRP A 174 -12.35 -33.28 -8.36
N SER A 175 -13.08 -33.32 -9.47
CA SER A 175 -12.52 -33.58 -10.79
C SER A 175 -11.63 -32.42 -11.25
N THR A 176 -10.89 -32.62 -12.34
CA THR A 176 -10.07 -31.55 -12.92
C THR A 176 -10.93 -30.35 -13.34
N GLU A 177 -12.14 -30.59 -13.86
CA GLU A 177 -13.06 -29.54 -14.28
C GLU A 177 -13.57 -28.71 -13.10
N GLU A 178 -13.93 -29.36 -11.99
CA GLU A 178 -14.33 -28.69 -10.75
C GLU A 178 -13.18 -27.87 -10.16
N MET A 179 -11.95 -28.40 -10.24
CA MET A 179 -10.73 -27.70 -9.82
C MET A 179 -10.47 -26.45 -10.67
N THR A 180 -10.61 -26.54 -12.00
CA THR A 180 -10.46 -25.38 -12.89
C THR A 180 -11.49 -24.30 -12.60
N ALA A 181 -12.76 -24.68 -12.39
CA ALA A 181 -13.81 -23.72 -12.06
C ALA A 181 -13.54 -23.02 -10.72
N TYR A 182 -13.05 -23.76 -9.72
CA TYR A 182 -12.66 -23.17 -8.44
C TYR A 182 -11.44 -22.25 -8.57
N TYR A 183 -10.45 -22.64 -9.36
CA TYR A 183 -9.26 -21.87 -9.66
C TYR A 183 -9.59 -20.49 -10.25
N GLU A 184 -10.41 -20.47 -11.31
CA GLU A 184 -10.85 -19.23 -11.97
C GLU A 184 -11.69 -18.37 -11.04
N LYS A 185 -12.62 -18.97 -10.28
CA LYS A 185 -13.47 -18.25 -9.33
C LYS A 185 -12.67 -17.56 -8.23
N MET A 186 -11.62 -18.20 -7.73
CA MET A 186 -10.81 -17.66 -6.64
C MET A 186 -9.73 -16.68 -7.12
N GLY A 187 -9.41 -16.68 -8.42
CA GLY A 187 -8.36 -15.85 -9.00
C GLY A 187 -7.00 -16.13 -8.37
N PHE A 188 -6.64 -17.42 -8.25
CA PHE A 188 -5.34 -17.82 -7.70
C PHE A 188 -4.19 -17.37 -8.63
N ALA A 189 -3.07 -16.99 -8.03
CA ALA A 189 -1.83 -16.61 -8.69
C ALA A 189 -0.87 -17.80 -8.92
N MET A 190 -0.94 -18.86 -8.10
CA MET A 190 -0.26 -20.13 -8.37
C MET A 190 -0.85 -20.81 -9.63
N THR A 191 -0.24 -21.88 -10.14
CA THR A 191 -0.78 -22.58 -11.33
C THR A 191 -1.94 -23.53 -11.00
N LEU A 192 -2.71 -23.95 -12.01
CA LEU A 192 -3.73 -25.00 -11.82
C LEU A 192 -3.08 -26.32 -11.38
N GLU A 193 -1.90 -26.64 -11.91
CA GLU A 193 -1.12 -27.80 -11.52
C GLU A 193 -0.71 -27.77 -10.05
N ASP A 194 -0.34 -26.60 -9.53
CA ASP A 194 -0.07 -26.40 -8.10
C ASP A 194 -1.32 -26.65 -7.24
N LEU A 195 -2.48 -26.16 -7.69
CA LEU A 195 -3.75 -26.40 -6.99
C LEU A 195 -4.14 -27.90 -7.03
N LEU A 196 -3.92 -28.59 -8.14
CA LEU A 196 -4.11 -30.04 -8.26
C LEU A 196 -3.15 -30.80 -7.35
N PHE A 197 -1.90 -30.35 -7.22
CA PHE A 197 -0.96 -30.88 -6.25
C PHE A 197 -1.47 -30.73 -4.82
N CYS A 198 -1.99 -29.55 -4.46
CA CYS A 198 -2.60 -29.31 -3.15
C CYS A 198 -3.77 -30.27 -2.90
N ARG A 199 -4.66 -30.47 -3.88
CA ARG A 199 -5.77 -31.45 -3.77
C ARG A 199 -5.24 -32.84 -3.44
N ASP A 200 -4.24 -33.28 -4.17
CA ASP A 200 -3.64 -34.60 -3.99
C ASP A 200 -2.96 -34.74 -2.62
N TYR A 201 -2.25 -33.72 -2.14
CA TYR A 201 -1.67 -33.66 -0.80
C TYR A 201 -2.75 -33.74 0.30
N PHE A 202 -3.76 -32.88 0.23
CA PHE A 202 -4.85 -32.86 1.22
C PHE A 202 -5.65 -34.17 1.24
N LYS A 203 -5.74 -34.84 0.09
CA LYS A 203 -6.36 -36.16 -0.03
C LYS A 203 -5.50 -37.28 0.58
N LYS A 204 -4.21 -37.32 0.24
CA LYS A 204 -3.31 -38.45 0.52
C LYS A 204 -2.64 -38.36 1.89
N ASP A 205 -2.31 -37.16 2.36
CA ASP A 205 -1.49 -36.95 3.55
C ASP A 205 -2.32 -36.37 4.71
N GLU A 206 -3.15 -35.35 4.46
CA GLU A 206 -3.94 -34.68 5.51
C GLU A 206 -5.31 -35.34 5.75
N HIS A 207 -5.80 -36.10 4.76
CA HIS A 207 -7.09 -36.79 4.78
C HIS A 207 -8.30 -35.88 5.11
N ARG A 208 -8.26 -34.62 4.65
CA ARG A 208 -9.33 -33.64 4.90
C ARG A 208 -9.36 -32.57 3.82
N ASP A 209 -10.49 -31.91 3.70
CA ASP A 209 -10.55 -30.67 2.92
C ASP A 209 -9.76 -29.54 3.59
N PRO A 210 -9.11 -28.66 2.81
CA PRO A 210 -8.43 -27.48 3.32
C PRO A 210 -9.44 -26.39 3.71
N SER A 211 -8.98 -25.48 4.56
CA SER A 211 -9.59 -24.16 4.73
C SER A 211 -9.23 -23.25 3.55
N VAL A 212 -10.06 -22.23 3.34
CA VAL A 212 -9.76 -21.18 2.35
C VAL A 212 -8.44 -20.48 2.68
N THR A 213 -8.14 -20.27 3.97
CA THR A 213 -6.90 -19.65 4.42
C THR A 213 -5.67 -20.47 4.05
N GLU A 214 -5.68 -21.79 4.25
CA GLU A 214 -4.56 -22.67 3.86
C GLU A 214 -4.24 -22.54 2.37
N LEU A 215 -5.28 -22.54 1.52
CA LEU A 215 -5.08 -22.37 0.07
C LEU A 215 -4.58 -20.97 -0.29
N ARG A 216 -5.08 -19.91 0.36
CA ARG A 216 -4.63 -18.53 0.11
C ARG A 216 -3.19 -18.29 0.55
N VAL A 217 -2.75 -18.93 1.63
CA VAL A 217 -1.36 -18.88 2.07
C VAL A 217 -0.46 -19.53 1.02
N ILE A 218 -0.79 -20.74 0.56
CA ILE A 218 -0.01 -21.43 -0.48
C ILE A 218 0.01 -20.61 -1.76
N ASP A 219 -1.14 -20.12 -2.21
CA ASP A 219 -1.28 -19.28 -3.39
C ASP A 219 -0.35 -18.06 -3.37
N THR A 220 -0.31 -17.36 -2.24
CA THR A 220 0.54 -16.19 -2.05
C THR A 220 2.02 -16.56 -2.16
N TYR A 221 2.48 -17.57 -1.42
CA TYR A 221 3.89 -17.96 -1.40
C TYR A 221 4.36 -18.68 -2.67
N TRP A 222 3.44 -19.30 -3.42
CA TRP A 222 3.76 -20.02 -4.67
C TRP A 222 3.53 -19.16 -5.91
N SER A 223 3.05 -17.93 -5.75
CA SER A 223 3.07 -16.91 -6.80
C SER A 223 4.49 -16.68 -7.33
N ASP A 224 4.61 -16.26 -8.59
CA ASP A 224 5.91 -15.97 -9.20
C ASP A 224 6.67 -14.86 -8.46
N HIS A 225 5.94 -13.89 -7.89
CA HIS A 225 6.54 -12.79 -7.12
C HIS A 225 7.31 -13.31 -5.89
N CYS A 226 6.75 -14.26 -5.14
CA CYS A 226 7.38 -14.78 -3.93
C CYS A 226 8.38 -15.90 -4.22
N ARG A 227 8.06 -16.79 -5.17
CA ARG A 227 8.87 -17.98 -5.47
C ARG A 227 9.98 -17.71 -6.49
N HIS A 228 9.89 -16.60 -7.23
CA HIS A 228 10.82 -16.25 -8.30
C HIS A 228 10.96 -17.38 -9.34
N THR A 229 9.85 -17.99 -9.73
CA THR A 229 9.80 -19.15 -10.63
C THR A 229 10.36 -18.80 -12.01
N THR A 230 10.02 -17.63 -12.54
CA THR A 230 10.58 -17.08 -13.79
C THR A 230 12.10 -16.99 -13.70
N PHE A 231 12.64 -16.45 -12.62
CA PHE A 231 14.09 -16.35 -12.43
C PHE A 231 14.77 -17.70 -12.23
N SER A 232 14.06 -18.67 -11.67
CA SER A 232 14.55 -20.03 -11.41
C SER A 232 14.40 -20.98 -12.61
N THR A 233 13.73 -20.54 -13.67
CA THR A 233 13.49 -21.35 -14.86
C THR A 233 14.80 -21.76 -15.52
N ARG A 234 14.92 -23.06 -15.84
CA ARG A 234 16.08 -23.61 -16.55
C ARG A 234 16.07 -23.11 -18.00
N LEU A 235 17.12 -22.38 -18.37
CA LEU A 235 17.37 -21.95 -19.75
C LEU A 235 18.15 -23.05 -20.46
N GLU A 236 17.57 -23.64 -21.50
CA GLU A 236 18.23 -24.67 -22.32
C GLU A 236 19.04 -24.05 -23.47
N HIS A 237 18.52 -22.97 -24.06
CA HIS A 237 19.12 -22.29 -25.20
C HIS A 237 19.02 -20.78 -25.04
N ILE A 238 20.15 -20.09 -25.20
CA ILE A 238 20.23 -18.63 -25.20
C ILE A 238 20.73 -18.20 -26.58
N LYS A 239 19.92 -17.44 -27.31
CA LYS A 239 20.27 -16.89 -28.62
C LYS A 239 20.30 -15.37 -28.53
N ILE A 240 21.44 -14.78 -28.83
CA ILE A 240 21.57 -13.32 -28.95
C ILE A 240 21.16 -12.93 -30.37
N VAL A 241 20.31 -11.91 -30.48
CA VAL A 241 19.88 -11.36 -31.78
C VAL A 241 20.92 -10.34 -32.24
N GLU A 242 21.32 -10.42 -33.51
CA GLU A 242 22.26 -9.46 -34.10
C GLU A 242 21.72 -8.03 -34.02
N GLY A 243 22.56 -7.10 -33.58
CA GLY A 243 22.20 -5.70 -33.43
C GLY A 243 23.36 -4.87 -32.91
N ALA A 244 23.14 -3.58 -32.69
CA ALA A 244 24.20 -2.65 -32.26
C ALA A 244 24.88 -3.04 -30.94
N LEU A 245 24.22 -3.85 -30.11
CA LEU A 245 24.71 -4.29 -28.80
C LEU A 245 25.04 -5.79 -28.73
N SER A 246 24.93 -6.55 -29.83
CA SER A 246 25.06 -8.01 -29.78
C SER A 246 26.42 -8.47 -29.27
N GLU A 247 27.52 -7.85 -29.72
CA GLU A 247 28.88 -8.18 -29.30
C GLU A 247 29.07 -7.97 -27.78
N ALA A 248 28.53 -6.88 -27.23
CA ALA A 248 28.60 -6.60 -25.80
C ALA A 248 27.80 -7.62 -24.96
N ILE A 249 26.62 -8.03 -25.45
CA ILE A 249 25.77 -9.03 -24.78
C ILE A 249 26.43 -10.41 -24.83
N GLU A 250 27.00 -10.79 -25.98
CA GLU A 250 27.75 -12.04 -26.13
C GLU A 250 28.96 -12.08 -25.20
N GLY A 251 29.72 -10.98 -25.10
CA GLY A 251 30.84 -10.86 -24.18
C GLY A 251 30.42 -11.01 -22.71
N ALA A 252 29.32 -10.36 -22.31
CA ALA A 252 28.77 -10.50 -20.95
C ALA A 252 28.31 -11.94 -20.66
N LEU A 253 27.65 -12.60 -21.61
CA LEU A 253 27.22 -13.98 -21.48
C LEU A 253 28.41 -14.95 -21.38
N GLN A 254 29.46 -14.72 -22.16
CA GLN A 254 30.70 -15.49 -22.06
C GLN A 254 31.36 -15.31 -20.69
N ALA A 255 31.46 -14.08 -20.19
CA ALA A 255 31.99 -13.78 -18.86
C ALA A 255 31.18 -14.48 -17.75
N TYR A 256 29.86 -14.53 -17.88
CA TYR A 256 28.99 -15.33 -17.01
C TYR A 256 29.38 -16.82 -17.02
N TYR A 257 29.55 -17.45 -18.19
CA TYR A 257 29.93 -18.86 -18.28
C TYR A 257 31.33 -19.14 -17.73
N GLU A 258 32.28 -18.22 -17.92
CA GLU A 258 33.62 -18.31 -17.33
C GLU A 258 33.57 -18.24 -15.80
N ALA A 259 32.85 -17.26 -15.25
CA ALA A 259 32.60 -17.14 -13.82
C ALA A 259 31.95 -18.41 -13.26
N ARG A 260 30.98 -18.96 -13.99
CA ARG A 260 30.27 -20.18 -13.62
C ARG A 260 31.18 -21.41 -13.57
N ARG A 261 32.05 -21.59 -14.57
CA ARG A 261 33.07 -22.65 -14.58
C ARG A 261 34.05 -22.49 -13.43
N GLU A 262 34.48 -21.27 -13.14
CA GLU A 262 35.37 -21.01 -12.01
C GLU A 262 34.67 -21.34 -10.69
N VAL A 263 33.44 -20.87 -10.46
CA VAL A 263 32.73 -21.06 -9.19
C VAL A 263 32.35 -22.53 -8.98
N TYR A 264 31.67 -23.15 -9.94
CA TYR A 264 31.07 -24.49 -9.78
C TYR A 264 31.91 -25.65 -10.35
N GLY A 265 32.93 -25.36 -11.14
CA GLY A 265 33.68 -26.36 -11.90
C GLY A 265 33.10 -26.62 -13.29
N GLU A 266 33.88 -27.29 -14.14
CA GLU A 266 33.51 -27.53 -15.55
C GLU A 266 32.31 -28.48 -15.73
N ASN A 267 32.10 -29.42 -14.79
CA ASN A 267 31.08 -30.48 -14.89
C ASN A 267 29.91 -30.28 -13.92
N THR A 268 29.48 -29.04 -13.69
CA THR A 268 28.34 -28.74 -12.80
C THR A 268 27.01 -29.17 -13.41
N ASP A 269 26.15 -29.78 -12.59
CA ASP A 269 24.77 -30.19 -12.91
C ASP A 269 23.74 -29.08 -12.64
N ARG A 270 24.18 -27.97 -12.02
CA ARG A 270 23.32 -26.82 -11.76
C ARG A 270 22.70 -26.35 -13.08
N PRO A 271 21.42 -25.92 -13.09
CA PRO A 271 20.84 -25.32 -14.28
C PRO A 271 21.43 -23.93 -14.54
N VAL A 272 21.34 -23.47 -15.78
CA VAL A 272 21.49 -22.06 -16.14
C VAL A 272 20.11 -21.41 -15.95
N SER A 273 20.04 -20.32 -15.19
CA SER A 273 18.81 -19.57 -14.94
C SER A 273 19.13 -18.09 -14.72
N LEU A 274 18.12 -17.21 -14.78
CA LEU A 274 18.32 -15.78 -14.52
C LEU A 274 18.77 -15.55 -13.06
N MET A 275 18.29 -16.36 -12.12
CA MET A 275 18.74 -16.34 -10.73
C MET A 275 20.23 -16.70 -10.63
N ASP A 276 20.69 -17.73 -11.34
CA ASP A 276 22.10 -18.11 -11.36
C ASP A 276 22.97 -16.98 -11.93
N MET A 277 22.53 -16.35 -13.03
CA MET A 277 23.20 -15.18 -13.62
C MET A 277 23.27 -14.00 -12.65
N ALA A 278 22.18 -13.70 -11.95
CA ALA A 278 22.10 -12.57 -11.02
C ALA A 278 23.10 -12.70 -9.86
N VAL A 279 23.33 -13.93 -9.36
CA VAL A 279 24.16 -14.15 -8.17
C VAL A 279 25.59 -14.62 -8.46
N ILE A 280 25.94 -14.94 -9.72
CA ILE A 280 27.26 -15.54 -10.01
C ILE A 280 28.41 -14.60 -9.69
N GLY A 281 28.22 -13.29 -9.92
CA GLY A 281 29.25 -12.28 -9.69
C GLY A 281 29.69 -12.24 -8.23
N MET A 282 28.71 -12.19 -7.30
CA MET A 282 28.99 -12.26 -5.86
C MET A 282 29.70 -13.56 -5.48
N LYS A 283 29.24 -14.71 -6.01
CA LYS A 283 29.87 -16.01 -5.73
C LYS A 283 31.31 -16.07 -6.22
N LEU A 284 31.63 -15.44 -7.36
CA LEU A 284 32.98 -15.34 -7.90
C LEU A 284 33.88 -14.47 -7.02
N LEU A 285 33.43 -13.27 -6.68
CA LEU A 285 34.15 -12.37 -5.77
C LEU A 285 34.46 -13.07 -4.44
N ARG A 286 33.48 -13.79 -3.89
CA ARG A 286 33.65 -14.61 -2.69
C ARG A 286 34.71 -15.69 -2.87
N LYS A 287 34.66 -16.46 -3.96
CA LYS A 287 35.64 -17.53 -4.24
C LYS A 287 37.06 -16.98 -4.36
N ARG A 288 37.21 -15.76 -4.87
CA ARG A 288 38.49 -15.06 -5.00
C ARG A 288 38.93 -14.33 -3.73
N GLY A 289 38.14 -14.38 -2.65
CA GLY A 289 38.45 -13.71 -1.38
C GLY A 289 38.38 -12.18 -1.43
N GLN A 290 37.60 -11.62 -2.37
CA GLN A 290 37.52 -10.17 -2.60
C GLN A 290 36.47 -9.44 -1.77
N ILE A 291 35.64 -10.19 -1.03
CA ILE A 291 34.59 -9.67 -0.14
C ILE A 291 34.69 -10.35 1.25
N PRO A 292 35.79 -10.14 1.98
CA PRO A 292 36.05 -10.81 3.26
C PRO A 292 35.13 -10.36 4.39
N ASP A 293 34.46 -9.22 4.20
CA ASP A 293 33.53 -8.54 5.09
C ASP A 293 32.07 -8.93 4.87
N LEU A 294 31.76 -9.77 3.88
CA LEU A 294 30.40 -10.26 3.63
C LEU A 294 29.90 -11.08 4.83
N ASP A 295 28.72 -10.74 5.37
CA ASP A 295 28.04 -11.57 6.36
C ASP A 295 27.54 -12.88 5.75
N LEU A 296 27.82 -13.99 6.43
CA LEU A 296 27.51 -15.36 5.98
C LEU A 296 26.55 -16.08 6.93
N SER A 297 25.72 -15.32 7.66
CA SER A 297 24.70 -15.86 8.54
C SER A 297 23.63 -16.66 7.77
N ASP A 298 22.88 -17.50 8.48
CA ASP A 298 21.79 -18.31 7.90
C ASP A 298 20.53 -17.48 7.58
N GLU A 299 20.43 -16.25 8.10
CA GLU A 299 19.27 -15.36 7.99
C GLU A 299 19.61 -14.04 7.28
N ILE A 300 19.73 -14.09 5.95
CA ILE A 300 20.11 -12.93 5.13
C ILE A 300 18.87 -12.37 4.42
N ASN A 301 18.25 -11.35 5.01
CA ASN A 301 17.13 -10.60 4.40
C ASN A 301 17.57 -9.44 3.49
N ALA A 302 18.84 -9.04 3.61
CA ALA A 302 19.47 -7.95 2.87
C ALA A 302 20.95 -8.26 2.68
N CYS A 303 21.57 -7.67 1.66
CA CYS A 303 23.02 -7.79 1.51
C CYS A 303 23.69 -7.07 2.69
N SER A 304 24.54 -7.77 3.43
CA SER A 304 25.07 -7.31 4.70
C SER A 304 26.59 -7.45 4.72
N ILE A 305 27.27 -6.40 5.18
CA ILE A 305 28.72 -6.40 5.38
C ILE A 305 29.08 -5.99 6.81
N GLU A 306 30.19 -6.52 7.30
CA GLU A 306 30.75 -6.22 8.62
C GLU A 306 31.71 -5.02 8.51
N VAL A 307 31.39 -3.94 9.22
CA VAL A 307 32.17 -2.71 9.20
C VAL A 307 32.65 -2.36 10.61
N PRO A 308 33.95 -2.07 10.81
CA PRO A 308 34.43 -1.53 12.09
C PRO A 308 33.97 -0.08 12.24
N VAL A 309 33.31 0.22 13.36
CA VAL A 309 32.82 1.56 13.70
C VAL A 309 33.42 1.96 15.05
N THR A 310 33.94 3.18 15.15
CA THR A 310 34.45 3.72 16.42
C THR A 310 33.36 4.53 17.12
N ILE A 311 32.95 4.08 18.30
CA ILE A 311 32.00 4.78 19.18
C ILE A 311 32.72 5.08 20.50
N ASP A 312 32.79 6.35 20.89
CA ASP A 312 33.46 6.81 22.12
C ASP A 312 34.90 6.29 22.29
N GLY A 313 35.63 6.17 21.18
CA GLY A 313 37.03 5.70 21.15
C GLY A 313 37.20 4.18 21.26
N LYS A 314 36.12 3.40 21.21
CA LYS A 314 36.15 1.94 21.13
C LYS A 314 35.74 1.47 19.74
N GLU A 315 36.51 0.55 19.18
CA GLU A 315 36.16 -0.11 17.94
C GLU A 315 35.14 -1.22 18.20
N GLU A 316 34.02 -1.15 17.51
CA GLU A 316 32.93 -2.11 17.54
C GLU A 316 32.66 -2.64 16.14
N LYS A 317 32.12 -3.85 16.05
CA LYS A 317 31.78 -4.49 14.79
C LYS A 317 30.28 -4.32 14.52
N TRP A 318 29.95 -3.64 13.43
CA TRP A 318 28.58 -3.34 13.03
C TRP A 318 28.24 -4.00 11.70
N LEU A 319 26.96 -4.32 11.49
CA LEU A 319 26.47 -4.75 10.19
C LEU A 319 25.88 -3.56 9.44
N VAL A 320 26.35 -3.33 8.22
CA VAL A 320 25.73 -2.41 7.27
C VAL A 320 24.94 -3.23 6.28
N GLN A 321 23.63 -3.00 6.25
CA GLN A 321 22.71 -3.70 5.37
C GLN A 321 22.24 -2.79 4.25
N PHE A 322 22.13 -3.33 3.04
CA PHE A 322 21.55 -2.64 1.90
C PHE A 322 20.62 -3.57 1.14
N LYS A 323 19.48 -3.00 0.76
CA LYS A 323 18.43 -3.66 0.00
C LYS A 323 17.86 -2.65 -0.97
N ASN A 324 17.49 -3.12 -2.15
CA ASN A 324 16.75 -2.34 -3.11
C ASN A 324 15.55 -3.17 -3.55
N GLU A 325 14.39 -2.53 -3.55
CA GLU A 325 13.11 -3.14 -3.91
C GLU A 325 12.37 -2.24 -4.89
N THR A 326 11.33 -2.80 -5.50
CA THR A 326 10.46 -2.07 -6.41
C THR A 326 9.01 -2.35 -6.04
N HIS A 327 8.14 -1.35 -6.11
CA HIS A 327 6.71 -1.52 -5.83
C HIS A 327 5.83 -1.04 -6.99
N ASN A 328 6.15 -1.53 -8.19
CA ASN A 328 5.64 -1.00 -9.46
C ASN A 328 4.11 -1.09 -9.59
N HIS A 329 3.53 -2.28 -9.42
CA HIS A 329 2.10 -2.50 -9.66
C HIS A 329 1.20 -1.73 -8.67
N PRO A 330 1.48 -1.70 -7.35
CA PRO A 330 0.72 -0.84 -6.44
C PRO A 330 0.86 0.64 -6.78
N THR A 331 2.06 1.10 -7.16
CA THR A 331 2.31 2.49 -7.56
C THR A 331 1.59 2.87 -8.84
N GLU A 332 1.37 1.93 -9.77
CA GLU A 332 0.58 2.19 -10.98
C GLU A 332 -0.90 2.42 -10.66
N ILE A 333 -1.44 1.72 -9.67
CA ILE A 333 -2.84 1.85 -9.25
C ILE A 333 -3.04 3.10 -8.39
N GLU A 334 -2.16 3.29 -7.40
CA GLU A 334 -2.23 4.39 -6.46
C GLU A 334 -0.79 4.84 -6.13
N PRO A 335 -0.29 5.89 -6.80
CA PRO A 335 1.12 6.26 -6.76
C PRO A 335 1.66 6.66 -5.38
N PHE A 336 0.84 7.31 -4.56
CA PHE A 336 1.31 7.83 -3.27
C PHE A 336 1.50 6.70 -2.27
N GLY A 337 0.46 5.88 -2.04
CA GLY A 337 0.52 4.72 -1.17
C GLY A 337 1.48 3.66 -1.69
N GLY A 338 1.50 3.38 -3.00
CA GLY A 338 2.45 2.45 -3.59
C GLY A 338 3.91 2.89 -3.42
N ALA A 339 4.22 4.19 -3.52
CA ALA A 339 5.56 4.68 -3.23
C ALA A 339 5.86 4.69 -1.73
N ALA A 340 4.90 5.10 -0.90
CA ALA A 340 5.06 5.22 0.54
C ALA A 340 5.27 3.87 1.24
N THR A 341 4.61 2.80 0.78
CA THR A 341 4.83 1.44 1.33
C THR A 341 6.11 0.78 0.80
N CYS A 342 6.73 1.35 -0.24
CA CYS A 342 8.03 0.89 -0.75
C CYS A 342 9.21 1.40 0.09
N LEU A 343 9.03 2.55 0.76
CA LEU A 343 10.02 3.19 1.64
C LEU A 343 9.89 2.65 3.06
#